data_AF-A0A919HZ65-F1
#
_entry.id   AF-A0A919HZ65-F1
#
_cell.length_a   1.000
_cell.length_b   1.000
_cell.length_c   1.000
_cell.angle_alpha   90.00
_cell.angle_beta   90.00
_cell.angle_gamma   90.00
#
_symmetry.space_group_name_H-M   'P 1'
#
loop_
_entity.id
_entity.type
_entity.pdbx_description
1 polymer ?
#
loop_
_entity_poly.entity_id
_entity_poly.type
_entity_poly.pdbx_seq_one_letter_code
_entity_poly.pdbx_strand_id
1 'polypeptide(L)'
;MDMRLRPFGDSGPLVLSFAALEDYYQEQGRDWERYAMVKARIMGDNDGAYASELRAMLRPFVFRRYIDFSVIQSLRNMKGMIAREVRRRGLKDNIKLGAGGIREIEFIVQVFQLIRGGREPALQQRALLPTLAAIDELHLLPEGDATLLRAAYLFLRRLENLLQSINDEQTQTLPQDELNRARLAWGMHTDDWETLSAQLANHMANVRRVFNELIGDDEAQSPDEQLAEYWRELWQDALEEDDASPALAHLNDADRRSVLALIADFRKELDRRTIGPRGRRCWIS
;
A
#
# COMPACT_ATOMS: atom_id res chain seq x y z
N MET A 1 -16.59 -12.03 0.60
CA MET A 1 -16.37 -11.39 -0.72
C MET A 1 -16.27 -9.89 -0.49
N ASP A 2 -15.21 -9.25 -0.99
CA ASP A 2 -15.01 -7.80 -0.93
C ASP A 2 -14.97 -7.25 -2.37
N MET A 3 -15.92 -6.38 -2.71
CA MET A 3 -16.07 -5.82 -4.06
C MET A 3 -15.67 -4.33 -4.14
N ARG A 4 -15.02 -3.79 -3.10
CA ARG A 4 -14.71 -2.36 -2.99
C ARG A 4 -13.65 -1.85 -3.96
N LEU A 5 -12.84 -2.76 -4.53
CA LEU A 5 -11.78 -2.42 -5.49
C LEU A 5 -12.27 -2.24 -6.94
N ARG A 6 -13.58 -2.39 -7.20
CA ARG A 6 -14.16 -2.18 -8.54
C ARG A 6 -14.20 -0.68 -8.90
N PRO A 7 -14.27 -0.33 -10.20
CA PRO A 7 -14.53 1.03 -10.64
C PRO A 7 -15.69 1.69 -9.89
N PHE A 8 -15.52 2.94 -9.48
CA PHE A 8 -16.46 3.73 -8.67
C PHE A 8 -16.73 3.17 -7.24
N GLY A 9 -16.00 2.16 -6.79
CA GLY A 9 -16.08 1.62 -5.43
C GLY A 9 -17.49 1.15 -5.06
N ASP A 10 -17.91 1.41 -3.82
CA ASP A 10 -19.22 0.96 -3.31
C ASP A 10 -20.42 1.56 -4.02
N SER A 11 -20.28 2.76 -4.58
CA SER A 11 -21.34 3.46 -5.32
C SER A 11 -21.43 3.01 -6.79
N GLY A 12 -20.48 2.20 -7.26
CA GLY A 12 -20.39 1.74 -8.63
C GLY A 12 -21.29 0.54 -8.95
N PRO A 13 -21.63 0.32 -10.23
CA PRO A 13 -22.28 -0.91 -10.67
C PRO A 13 -21.43 -2.12 -10.29
N LEU A 14 -22.08 -3.26 -10.00
CA LEU A 14 -21.38 -4.50 -9.63
C LEU A 14 -20.62 -5.13 -10.80
N VAL A 15 -21.11 -4.92 -12.02
CA VAL A 15 -20.53 -5.44 -13.25
C VAL A 15 -20.45 -4.31 -14.26
N LEU A 16 -19.33 -4.21 -14.97
CA LEU A 16 -19.11 -3.26 -16.05
C LEU A 16 -18.96 -4.00 -17.38
N SER A 17 -19.40 -3.35 -18.46
CA SER A 17 -19.00 -3.74 -19.81
C SER A 17 -17.52 -3.41 -20.04
N PHE A 18 -16.92 -4.01 -21.06
CA PHE A 18 -15.53 -3.73 -21.44
C PHE A 18 -15.34 -2.25 -21.82
N ALA A 19 -16.26 -1.67 -22.60
CA ALA A 19 -16.22 -0.25 -22.94
C ALA A 19 -16.21 0.64 -21.68
N ALA A 20 -17.12 0.40 -20.73
CA ALA A 20 -17.18 1.21 -19.51
C ALA A 20 -15.93 1.04 -18.61
N LEU A 21 -15.33 -0.16 -18.62
CA LEU A 21 -14.10 -0.43 -17.88
C LEU A 21 -12.90 0.27 -18.52
N GLU A 22 -12.83 0.29 -19.86
CA GLU A 22 -11.82 0.99 -20.63
C GLU A 22 -11.90 2.50 -20.38
N ASP A 23 -13.07 3.10 -20.56
CA ASP A 23 -13.33 4.52 -20.34
C ASP A 23 -12.90 4.92 -18.92
N TYR A 24 -13.26 4.13 -17.91
CA TYR A 24 -12.89 4.40 -16.52
C TYR A 24 -11.38 4.43 -16.31
N TYR A 25 -10.65 3.40 -16.76
CA TYR A 25 -9.21 3.33 -16.50
C TYR A 25 -8.40 4.31 -17.36
N GLN A 26 -8.90 4.70 -18.53
CA GLN A 26 -8.28 5.72 -19.36
C GLN A 26 -8.48 7.13 -18.80
N GLU A 27 -9.70 7.47 -18.38
CA GLU A 27 -10.05 8.85 -18.01
C GLU A 27 -9.89 9.14 -16.51
N GLN A 28 -10.20 8.17 -15.65
CA GLN A 28 -10.35 8.39 -14.20
C GLN A 28 -9.38 7.54 -13.36
N GLY A 29 -8.66 6.61 -13.98
CA GLY A 29 -7.83 5.64 -13.28
C GLY A 29 -6.65 6.25 -12.53
N ARG A 30 -6.66 6.07 -11.20
CA ARG A 30 -5.69 6.61 -10.24
C ARG A 30 -4.47 5.71 -10.06
N ASP A 31 -3.37 6.27 -9.57
CA ASP A 31 -2.12 5.51 -9.41
C ASP A 31 -2.20 4.38 -8.39
N TRP A 32 -2.96 4.56 -7.31
CA TRP A 32 -3.20 3.47 -6.36
C TRP A 32 -4.01 2.33 -7.00
N GLU A 33 -4.84 2.62 -8.00
CA GLU A 33 -5.57 1.59 -8.76
C GLU A 33 -4.60 0.82 -9.66
N ARG A 34 -3.59 1.48 -10.23
CA ARG A 34 -2.51 0.79 -10.95
C ARG A 34 -1.79 -0.18 -10.02
N TYR A 35 -1.45 0.26 -8.81
CA TYR A 35 -0.86 -0.57 -7.77
C TYR A 35 -1.71 -1.81 -7.46
N ALA A 36 -3.02 -1.64 -7.24
CA ALA A 36 -3.92 -2.77 -7.01
C ALA A 36 -3.99 -3.71 -8.21
N MET A 37 -4.06 -3.15 -9.42
CA MET A 37 -4.21 -3.91 -10.68
C MET A 37 -2.97 -4.72 -11.07
N VAL A 38 -1.78 -4.45 -10.51
CA VAL A 38 -0.60 -5.33 -10.65
C VAL A 38 -0.90 -6.77 -10.21
N LYS A 39 -1.78 -6.95 -9.21
CA LYS A 39 -2.15 -8.27 -8.69
C LYS A 39 -3.37 -8.87 -9.38
N ALA A 40 -4.06 -8.12 -10.24
CA ALA A 40 -5.27 -8.57 -10.89
C ALA A 40 -5.00 -9.76 -11.82
N ARG A 41 -5.87 -10.77 -11.74
CA ARG A 41 -5.81 -11.98 -12.58
C ARG A 41 -7.22 -12.49 -12.86
N ILE A 42 -7.42 -12.96 -14.09
CA ILE A 42 -8.64 -13.65 -14.51
C ILE A 42 -8.71 -15.01 -13.81
N MET A 43 -9.86 -15.32 -13.26
CA MET A 43 -10.16 -16.61 -12.62
C MET A 43 -10.86 -17.53 -13.61
N GLY A 44 -10.54 -18.83 -13.60
CA GLY A 44 -11.04 -19.79 -14.57
C GLY A 44 -10.19 -19.84 -15.84
N ASP A 45 -10.85 -20.06 -16.98
CA ASP A 45 -10.20 -20.09 -18.30
C ASP A 45 -9.65 -18.69 -18.66
N ASN A 46 -8.40 -18.68 -19.12
CA ASN A 46 -7.61 -17.49 -19.36
C ASN A 46 -7.10 -17.43 -20.82
N ASP A 47 -7.53 -18.37 -21.68
CA ASP A 47 -7.07 -18.46 -23.07
C ASP A 47 -8.11 -17.97 -24.08
N GLY A 48 -9.34 -17.71 -23.64
CA GLY A 48 -10.42 -17.17 -24.47
C GLY A 48 -10.18 -15.74 -24.99
N ALA A 49 -10.96 -15.37 -26.02
CA ALA A 49 -10.89 -14.06 -26.66
C ALA A 49 -11.13 -12.91 -25.67
N TYR A 50 -12.15 -13.02 -24.81
CA TYR A 50 -12.45 -12.00 -23.79
C TYR A 50 -11.33 -11.83 -22.76
N ALA A 51 -10.65 -12.92 -22.40
CA ALA A 51 -9.52 -12.84 -21.48
C ALA A 51 -8.33 -12.09 -22.11
N SER A 52 -8.10 -12.31 -23.40
CA SER A 52 -7.07 -11.61 -24.17
C SER A 52 -7.40 -10.13 -24.36
N GLU A 53 -8.65 -9.79 -24.67
CA GLU A 53 -9.13 -8.41 -24.78
C GLU A 53 -8.99 -7.64 -23.46
N LEU A 54 -9.44 -8.22 -22.33
CA LEU A 54 -9.31 -7.59 -21.02
C LEU A 54 -7.83 -7.38 -20.63
N ARG A 55 -6.95 -8.34 -20.93
CA ARG A 55 -5.50 -8.18 -20.67
C ARG A 55 -4.90 -7.06 -21.53
N ALA A 56 -5.27 -6.99 -22.81
CA ALA A 56 -4.77 -5.97 -23.71
C ALA A 56 -5.19 -4.56 -23.25
N MET A 57 -6.43 -4.42 -22.78
CA MET A 57 -6.97 -3.18 -22.23
C MET A 57 -6.26 -2.75 -20.93
N LEU A 58 -6.06 -3.67 -19.99
CA LEU A 58 -5.51 -3.34 -18.67
C LEU A 58 -3.99 -3.14 -18.66
N ARG A 59 -3.26 -3.82 -19.55
CA ARG A 59 -1.79 -3.74 -19.60
C ARG A 59 -1.23 -2.31 -19.72
N PRO A 60 -1.68 -1.45 -20.65
CA PRO A 60 -1.17 -0.09 -20.77
C PRO A 60 -1.55 0.80 -19.58
N PHE A 61 -2.68 0.51 -18.92
CA PHE A 61 -3.08 1.21 -17.70
C PHE A 61 -2.11 0.94 -16.55
N VAL A 62 -1.74 -0.34 -16.34
CA VAL A 62 -0.88 -0.78 -15.23
C VAL A 62 0.60 -0.50 -15.52
N PHE A 63 1.09 -0.84 -16.71
CA PHE A 63 2.52 -0.83 -17.05
C PHE A 63 2.84 0.27 -18.07
N ARG A 64 3.00 1.49 -17.58
CA ARG A 64 3.33 2.65 -18.42
C ARG A 64 4.73 2.53 -19.03
N ARG A 65 4.86 2.83 -20.33
CA ARG A 65 6.16 2.82 -21.03
C ARG A 65 7.03 4.04 -20.70
N TYR A 66 6.39 5.15 -20.35
CA TYR A 66 7.01 6.41 -19.96
C TYR A 66 6.60 6.72 -18.53
N ILE A 67 7.61 6.96 -17.68
CA ILE A 67 7.45 7.34 -16.29
C ILE A 67 7.94 8.77 -16.16
N ASP A 68 7.04 9.66 -15.74
CA ASP A 68 7.35 11.05 -15.44
C ASP A 68 7.49 11.25 -13.93
N PHE A 69 7.84 12.47 -13.53
CA PHE A 69 7.99 12.84 -12.13
C PHE A 69 6.71 12.65 -11.31
N SER A 70 5.53 12.83 -11.92
CA SER A 70 4.25 12.69 -11.21
C SER A 70 4.01 11.27 -10.71
N VAL A 71 4.41 10.27 -11.49
CA VAL A 71 4.33 8.86 -11.07
C VAL A 71 5.25 8.58 -9.89
N ILE A 72 6.48 9.09 -9.93
CA ILE A 72 7.44 8.92 -8.83
C ILE A 72 6.91 9.60 -7.56
N GLN A 73 6.35 10.81 -7.68
CA GLN A 73 5.75 11.51 -6.56
C GLN A 73 4.56 10.74 -5.98
N SER A 74 3.72 10.16 -6.83
CA SER A 74 2.59 9.34 -6.40
C SER A 74 3.03 8.09 -5.62
N LEU A 75 4.11 7.44 -6.06
CA LEU A 75 4.71 6.30 -5.33
C LEU A 75 5.28 6.75 -3.98
N ARG A 76 5.94 7.91 -3.90
CA ARG A 76 6.38 8.50 -2.62
C ARG A 76 5.20 8.79 -1.68
N ASN A 77 4.12 9.36 -2.19
CA ASN A 77 2.93 9.64 -1.40
C ASN A 77 2.33 8.33 -0.83
N MET A 78 2.30 7.25 -1.62
CA MET A 78 1.86 5.93 -1.17
C MET A 78 2.81 5.32 -0.12
N LYS A 79 4.14 5.43 -0.30
CA LYS A 79 5.16 5.04 0.69
C LYS A 79 4.92 5.78 2.02
N GLY A 80 4.73 7.09 1.96
CA GLY A 80 4.44 7.93 3.12
C GLY A 80 3.15 7.53 3.83
N MET A 81 2.09 7.22 3.09
CA MET A 81 0.81 6.74 3.65
C MET A 81 0.97 5.42 4.41
N ILE A 82 1.71 4.46 3.85
CA ILE A 82 2.00 3.17 4.52
C ILE A 82 2.79 3.45 5.82
N ALA A 83 3.84 4.26 5.76
CA ALA A 83 4.65 4.59 6.93
C ALA A 83 3.83 5.30 8.03
N ARG A 84 2.91 6.20 7.66
CA ARG A 84 1.99 6.87 8.59
C ARG A 84 1.02 5.90 9.23
N GLU A 85 0.41 4.99 8.45
CA GLU A 85 -0.54 4.00 8.96
C GLU A 85 0.10 3.12 10.05
N VAL A 86 1.36 2.71 9.85
CA VAL A 86 2.14 1.94 10.82
C VAL A 86 2.33 2.73 12.13
N ARG A 87 2.75 4.00 12.03
CA ARG A 87 2.95 4.88 13.20
C ARG A 87 1.66 5.13 13.96
N ARG A 88 0.60 5.54 13.25
CA ARG A 88 -0.70 5.92 13.85
C ARG A 88 -1.32 4.79 14.65
N ARG A 89 -1.26 3.56 14.15
CA ARG A 89 -1.90 2.41 14.81
C ARG A 89 -1.02 1.72 15.86
N GLY A 90 0.25 2.12 16.01
CA GLY A 90 1.17 1.52 16.97
C GLY A 90 1.33 0.00 16.80
N LEU A 91 1.21 -0.51 15.57
CA LEU A 91 1.13 -1.94 15.27
C LEU A 91 2.50 -2.64 15.40
N LYS A 92 2.94 -2.88 16.63
CA LYS A 92 4.21 -3.56 16.92
C LYS A 92 4.14 -5.07 16.64
N ASP A 93 3.01 -5.70 16.94
CA ASP A 93 2.84 -7.16 16.86
C ASP A 93 2.09 -7.61 15.60
N ASN A 94 1.96 -6.75 14.58
CA ASN A 94 1.25 -7.09 13.35
C ASN A 94 2.22 -7.43 12.22
N ILE A 95 2.26 -8.70 11.79
CA ILE A 95 3.22 -9.21 10.81
C ILE A 95 2.98 -8.71 9.38
N LYS A 96 1.79 -8.16 9.10
CA LYS A 96 1.43 -7.64 7.78
C LYS A 96 1.58 -6.13 7.70
N LEU A 97 1.09 -5.43 8.72
CA LEU A 97 0.94 -3.97 8.76
C LEU A 97 2.03 -3.27 9.59
N GLY A 98 2.75 -4.01 10.42
CA GLY A 98 3.88 -3.47 11.17
C GLY A 98 5.04 -3.08 10.26
N ALA A 99 5.95 -2.25 10.78
CA ALA A 99 7.17 -1.85 10.08
C ALA A 99 7.98 -3.09 9.69
N GLY A 100 8.37 -3.23 8.43
CA GLY A 100 9.05 -4.42 7.92
C GLY A 100 8.14 -5.62 7.65
N GLY A 101 6.82 -5.45 7.74
CA GLY A 101 5.84 -6.51 7.51
C GLY A 101 5.63 -6.84 6.03
N ILE A 102 4.72 -7.80 5.78
CA ILE A 102 4.42 -8.32 4.43
C ILE A 102 4.02 -7.19 3.46
N ARG A 103 3.24 -6.20 3.93
CA ARG A 103 2.79 -5.08 3.09
C ARG A 103 3.95 -4.24 2.55
N GLU A 104 5.01 -4.05 3.33
CA GLU A 104 6.19 -3.30 2.87
C GLU A 104 6.95 -4.08 1.79
N ILE A 105 7.04 -5.41 1.90
CA ILE A 105 7.64 -6.26 0.85
C ILE A 105 6.82 -6.19 -0.44
N GLU A 106 5.48 -6.29 -0.33
CA GLU A 106 4.58 -6.14 -1.48
C GLU A 106 4.78 -4.79 -2.16
N PHE A 107 4.87 -3.72 -1.35
CA PHE A 107 5.11 -2.37 -1.85
C PHE A 107 6.44 -2.23 -2.58
N ILE A 108 7.54 -2.71 -1.99
CA ILE A 108 8.88 -2.70 -2.61
C ILE A 108 8.83 -3.34 -4.00
N VAL A 109 8.29 -4.56 -4.09
CA VAL A 109 8.25 -5.30 -5.35
C VAL A 109 7.36 -4.59 -6.37
N GLN A 110 6.15 -4.17 -5.98
CA GLN A 110 5.20 -3.54 -6.89
C GLN A 110 5.67 -2.16 -7.39
N VAL A 111 6.46 -1.42 -6.61
CA VAL A 111 7.10 -0.17 -7.06
C VAL A 111 7.99 -0.43 -8.28
N PHE A 112 8.83 -1.46 -8.26
CA PHE A 112 9.65 -1.82 -9.43
C PHE A 112 8.79 -2.22 -10.63
N GLN A 113 7.69 -2.95 -10.39
CA GLN A 113 6.76 -3.31 -11.45
C GLN A 113 6.12 -2.08 -12.11
N LEU A 114 5.73 -1.07 -11.33
CA LEU A 114 5.11 0.15 -11.85
C LEU A 114 6.11 1.05 -12.58
N ILE A 115 7.35 1.15 -12.10
CA ILE A 115 8.39 2.00 -12.72
C ILE A 115 8.99 1.34 -13.97
N ARG A 116 9.29 0.04 -13.91
CA ARG A 116 10.07 -0.66 -14.96
C ARG A 116 9.25 -1.64 -15.78
N GLY A 117 8.09 -2.09 -15.29
CA GLY A 117 7.30 -3.14 -15.94
C GLY A 117 6.81 -2.78 -17.35
N GLY A 118 6.64 -1.50 -17.70
CA GLY A 118 6.31 -1.10 -19.08
C GLY A 118 7.43 -1.33 -20.10
N ARG A 119 8.68 -1.47 -19.63
CA ARG A 119 9.87 -1.73 -20.46
C ARG A 119 10.42 -3.13 -20.27
N GLU A 120 10.24 -3.70 -19.08
CA GLU A 120 10.72 -5.02 -18.68
C GLU A 120 9.55 -6.01 -18.53
N PRO A 121 9.24 -6.84 -19.55
CA PRO A 121 8.16 -7.81 -19.46
C PRO A 121 8.31 -8.81 -18.30
N ALA A 122 9.54 -9.10 -17.88
CA ALA A 122 9.83 -9.97 -16.74
C ALA A 122 9.22 -9.44 -15.43
N LEU A 123 9.01 -8.13 -15.31
CA LEU A 123 8.39 -7.49 -14.15
C LEU A 123 6.85 -7.39 -14.24
N GLN A 124 6.22 -7.93 -15.30
CA GLN A 124 4.75 -7.94 -15.44
C GLN A 124 4.10 -9.17 -14.77
N GLN A 125 4.86 -9.93 -13.99
CA GLN A 125 4.40 -11.12 -13.29
C GLN A 125 3.53 -10.75 -12.08
N ARG A 126 2.50 -11.54 -11.78
CA ARG A 126 1.58 -11.25 -10.68
C ARG A 126 2.08 -11.78 -9.34
N ALA A 127 2.87 -12.85 -9.35
CA ALA A 127 3.39 -13.50 -8.15
C ALA A 127 4.62 -12.75 -7.63
N LEU A 128 4.72 -12.57 -6.31
CA LEU A 128 5.78 -11.75 -5.71
C LEU A 128 7.17 -12.37 -5.89
N LEU A 129 7.33 -13.66 -5.59
CA LEU A 129 8.64 -14.32 -5.61
C LEU A 129 9.28 -14.37 -7.01
N PRO A 130 8.54 -14.71 -8.08
CA PRO A 130 9.08 -14.64 -9.44
C PRO A 130 9.42 -13.21 -9.88
N THR A 131 8.61 -12.20 -9.52
CA THR A 131 8.95 -10.79 -9.77
C THR A 131 10.22 -10.39 -9.02
N LEU A 132 10.38 -10.83 -7.76
CA LEU A 132 11.57 -10.52 -6.97
C LEU A 132 12.84 -11.14 -7.56
N ALA A 133 12.75 -12.33 -8.15
CA ALA A 133 13.85 -12.92 -8.91
C ALA A 133 14.19 -12.08 -10.15
N ALA A 134 13.20 -11.61 -10.89
CA ALA A 134 13.44 -10.72 -12.03
C ALA A 134 14.03 -9.36 -11.62
N ILE A 135 13.67 -8.82 -10.45
CA ILE A 135 14.29 -7.61 -9.87
C ILE A 135 15.78 -7.82 -9.61
N ASP A 136 16.16 -8.99 -9.11
CA ASP A 136 17.54 -9.38 -8.82
C ASP A 136 18.36 -9.55 -10.11
N GLU A 137 17.82 -10.29 -11.08
CA GLU A 137 18.45 -10.51 -12.40
C GLU A 137 18.69 -9.21 -13.17
N LEU A 138 17.83 -8.21 -12.97
CA LEU A 138 17.94 -6.88 -13.58
C LEU A 138 18.79 -5.90 -12.76
N HIS A 139 19.36 -6.34 -11.63
CA HIS A 139 20.19 -5.53 -10.72
C HIS A 139 19.48 -4.24 -10.27
N LEU A 140 18.18 -4.31 -10.00
CA LEU A 140 17.37 -3.15 -9.59
C LEU A 140 17.43 -2.88 -8.08
N LEU A 141 18.00 -3.81 -7.32
CA LEU A 141 18.29 -3.68 -5.90
C LEU A 141 19.79 -3.88 -5.65
N PRO A 142 20.33 -3.36 -4.52
CA PRO A 142 21.67 -3.70 -4.07
C PRO A 142 21.87 -5.21 -3.96
N GLU A 143 23.11 -5.66 -4.15
CA GLU A 143 23.48 -7.07 -4.07
C GLU A 143 23.07 -7.66 -2.71
N GLY A 144 22.38 -8.80 -2.73
CA GLY A 144 21.90 -9.50 -1.54
C GLY A 144 20.53 -9.07 -1.04
N ASP A 145 20.04 -7.87 -1.36
CA ASP A 145 18.75 -7.37 -0.85
C ASP A 145 17.57 -8.19 -1.34
N ALA A 146 17.58 -8.63 -2.60
CA ALA A 146 16.54 -9.52 -3.11
C ALA A 146 16.49 -10.87 -2.37
N THR A 147 17.65 -11.41 -1.98
CA THR A 147 17.75 -12.64 -1.18
C THR A 147 17.18 -12.43 0.22
N LEU A 148 17.51 -11.31 0.86
CA LEU A 148 16.97 -10.95 2.19
C LEU A 148 15.44 -10.78 2.15
N LEU A 149 14.92 -10.05 1.16
CA LEU A 149 13.48 -9.87 0.98
C LEU A 149 12.75 -11.19 0.71
N ARG A 150 13.35 -12.08 -0.09
CA ARG A 150 12.80 -13.41 -0.36
C ARG A 150 12.68 -14.22 0.93
N ALA A 151 13.76 -14.26 1.72
CA ALA A 151 13.78 -14.98 2.99
C ALA A 151 12.74 -14.42 3.97
N ALA A 152 12.69 -13.09 4.11
CA ALA A 152 11.69 -12.43 4.96
C ALA A 152 10.26 -12.70 4.51
N TYR A 153 9.96 -12.63 3.21
CA TYR A 153 8.62 -12.91 2.69
C TYR A 153 8.16 -14.33 2.99
N LEU A 154 9.01 -15.32 2.73
CA LEU A 154 8.71 -16.72 3.01
C LEU A 154 8.52 -16.97 4.51
N PHE A 155 9.37 -16.39 5.34
CA PHE A 155 9.27 -16.47 6.80
C PHE A 155 7.96 -15.87 7.31
N LEU A 156 7.65 -14.63 6.92
CA LEU A 156 6.45 -13.91 7.36
C LEU A 156 5.16 -14.59 6.88
N ARG A 157 5.12 -15.05 5.62
CA ARG A 157 3.96 -15.77 5.08
C ARG A 157 3.76 -17.13 5.74
N ARG A 158 4.84 -17.85 6.06
CA ARG A 158 4.75 -19.10 6.82
C ARG A 158 4.19 -18.84 8.23
N LEU A 159 4.72 -17.84 8.92
CA LEU A 159 4.27 -17.46 10.26
C LEU A 159 2.80 -17.02 10.26
N GLU A 160 2.39 -16.17 9.31
CA GLU A 160 1.00 -15.72 9.15
C GLU A 160 0.07 -16.90 8.88
N ASN A 161 0.41 -17.77 7.93
CA ASN A 161 -0.44 -18.91 7.60
C ASN A 161 -0.57 -19.89 8.78
N LEU A 162 0.51 -20.14 9.52
CA LEU A 162 0.47 -20.98 10.73
C LEU A 162 -0.43 -20.36 11.80
N LEU A 163 -0.25 -19.06 12.08
CA LEU A 163 -1.09 -18.32 13.01
C LEU A 163 -2.58 -18.43 12.66
N GLN A 164 -2.92 -18.20 11.39
CA GLN A 164 -4.30 -18.29 10.91
C GLN A 164 -4.85 -19.71 11.02
N SER A 165 -4.02 -20.74 10.79
CA SER A 165 -4.44 -22.14 10.84
C SER A 165 -4.78 -22.66 12.24
N ILE A 166 -4.37 -21.99 13.31
CA ILE A 166 -4.65 -22.42 14.70
C ILE A 166 -6.15 -22.40 14.97
N ASN A 167 -6.85 -21.34 14.53
CA ASN A 167 -8.27 -21.14 14.78
C ASN A 167 -9.11 -20.95 13.48
N ASP A 168 -8.49 -21.07 12.31
CA ASP A 168 -9.09 -20.71 11.01
C ASP A 168 -9.59 -19.25 10.97
N GLU A 169 -8.80 -18.34 11.55
CA GLU A 169 -9.15 -16.92 11.68
C GLU A 169 -8.24 -16.04 10.82
N GLN A 170 -8.79 -14.97 10.24
CA GLN A 170 -8.02 -13.98 9.48
C GLN A 170 -7.25 -13.01 10.39
N THR A 171 -6.45 -13.53 11.32
CA THR A 171 -5.58 -12.73 12.19
C THR A 171 -4.23 -12.44 11.54
N GLN A 172 -3.69 -11.26 11.84
CA GLN A 172 -2.33 -10.82 11.46
C GLN A 172 -1.54 -10.34 12.68
N THR A 173 -2.12 -10.44 13.88
CA THR A 173 -1.51 -9.97 15.12
C THR A 173 -1.00 -11.17 15.91
N LEU A 174 0.25 -11.13 16.35
CA LEU A 174 0.88 -12.20 17.10
C LEU A 174 0.14 -12.47 18.43
N PRO A 175 0.10 -13.73 18.87
CA PRO A 175 -0.59 -14.10 20.09
C PRO A 175 0.13 -13.57 21.34
N GLN A 176 -0.66 -13.24 22.35
CA GLN A 176 -0.17 -12.85 23.67
C GLN A 176 -0.17 -14.03 24.66
N ASP A 177 -0.94 -15.08 24.37
CA ASP A 177 -1.02 -16.27 25.20
C ASP A 177 0.17 -17.23 24.98
N GLU A 178 0.63 -17.84 26.06
CA GLU A 178 1.80 -18.73 26.05
C GLU A 178 1.60 -19.96 25.17
N LEU A 179 0.38 -20.50 25.11
CA LEU A 179 0.07 -21.71 24.35
C LEU A 179 0.26 -21.49 22.85
N ASN A 180 -0.31 -20.43 22.28
CA ASN A 180 -0.17 -20.15 20.86
C ASN A 180 1.25 -19.67 20.50
N ARG A 181 1.94 -18.96 21.41
CA ARG A 181 3.36 -18.66 21.24
C ARG A 181 4.21 -19.93 21.12
N ALA A 182 3.99 -20.91 21.99
CA ALA A 182 4.68 -22.21 21.93
C ALA A 182 4.33 -22.99 20.65
N ARG A 183 3.06 -22.99 20.23
CA ARG A 183 2.63 -23.61 18.96
C ARG A 183 3.32 -23.00 17.75
N LEU A 184 3.43 -21.68 17.71
CA LEU A 184 4.10 -20.97 16.62
C LEU A 184 5.61 -21.25 16.60
N ALA A 185 6.28 -21.20 17.74
CA ALA A 185 7.70 -21.54 17.84
C ALA A 185 7.97 -22.96 17.32
N TRP A 186 7.19 -23.93 17.79
CA TRP A 186 7.27 -25.32 17.31
C TRP A 186 6.99 -25.44 15.80
N GLY A 187 5.93 -24.81 15.30
CA GLY A 187 5.54 -24.84 13.88
C GLY A 187 6.53 -24.13 12.94
N MET A 188 7.28 -23.16 13.46
CA MET A 188 8.36 -22.46 12.77
C MET A 188 9.72 -23.15 12.93
N HIS A 189 9.79 -24.25 13.69
CA HIS A 189 11.01 -25.00 14.01
C HIS A 189 12.05 -24.18 14.76
N THR A 190 11.61 -23.44 15.77
CA THR A 190 12.48 -22.75 16.74
C THR A 190 12.32 -23.39 18.12
N ASP A 191 13.36 -23.25 18.96
CA ASP A 191 13.37 -23.85 20.30
C ASP A 191 12.35 -23.21 21.24
N ASP A 192 12.18 -21.89 21.14
CA ASP A 192 11.28 -21.11 21.97
C ASP A 192 10.74 -19.86 21.23
N TRP A 193 9.84 -19.14 21.91
CA TRP A 193 9.23 -17.92 21.42
C TRP A 193 10.22 -16.76 21.29
N GLU A 194 11.25 -16.72 22.14
CA GLU A 194 12.23 -15.64 22.18
C GLU A 194 13.13 -15.70 20.93
N THR A 195 13.56 -16.91 20.57
CA THR A 195 14.28 -17.23 19.34
C THR A 195 13.44 -16.91 18.10
N LEU A 196 12.16 -17.31 18.09
CA LEU A 196 11.25 -16.96 17.00
C LEU A 196 11.10 -15.43 16.84
N SER A 197 10.91 -14.74 17.95
CA SER A 197 10.73 -13.28 17.99
C SER A 197 11.98 -12.54 17.51
N ALA A 198 13.18 -13.02 17.88
CA ALA A 198 14.44 -12.46 17.42
C ALA A 198 14.64 -12.65 15.91
N GLN A 199 14.33 -13.85 15.37
CA GLN A 199 14.38 -14.10 13.93
C GLN A 199 13.38 -13.23 13.16
N LEU A 200 12.15 -13.10 13.69
CA LEU A 200 11.12 -12.22 13.13
C LEU A 200 11.61 -10.77 13.09
N ALA A 201 12.13 -10.25 14.21
CA ALA A 201 12.63 -8.89 14.30
C ALA A 201 13.76 -8.63 13.31
N ASN A 202 14.68 -9.58 13.12
CA ASN A 202 15.75 -9.46 12.13
C ASN A 202 15.21 -9.41 10.69
N HIS A 203 14.26 -10.29 10.33
CA HIS A 203 13.62 -10.22 9.01
C HIS A 203 12.90 -8.90 8.77
N MET A 204 12.11 -8.44 9.74
CA MET A 204 11.38 -7.17 9.64
C MET A 204 12.33 -5.97 9.57
N ALA A 205 13.44 -5.96 10.33
CA ALA A 205 14.44 -4.91 10.25
C ALA A 205 15.09 -4.82 8.86
N ASN A 206 15.41 -5.96 8.24
CA ASN A 206 15.97 -6.02 6.88
C ASN A 206 14.98 -5.47 5.84
N VAL A 207 13.70 -5.88 5.91
CA VAL A 207 12.65 -5.34 5.03
C VAL A 207 12.53 -3.84 5.22
N ARG A 208 12.50 -3.38 6.47
CA ARG A 208 12.31 -1.97 6.80
C ARG A 208 13.45 -1.10 6.28
N ARG A 209 14.70 -1.59 6.35
CA ARG A 209 15.85 -0.90 5.75
C ARG A 209 15.64 -0.69 4.25
N VAL A 210 15.35 -1.76 3.51
CA VAL A 210 15.13 -1.69 2.05
C VAL A 210 13.93 -0.79 1.73
N PHE A 211 12.86 -0.85 2.52
CA PHE A 211 11.69 0.01 2.37
C PHE A 211 12.04 1.50 2.55
N ASN A 212 12.90 1.85 3.50
CA ASN A 212 13.31 3.24 3.71
C ASN A 212 14.16 3.75 2.53
N GLU A 213 15.08 2.93 2.03
CA GLU A 213 15.95 3.22 0.89
C GLU A 213 15.19 3.24 -0.45
N LEU A 214 14.01 2.63 -0.50
CA LEU A 214 13.16 2.56 -1.69
C LEU A 214 12.62 3.95 -2.07
N ILE A 215 12.98 4.41 -3.27
CA ILE A 215 12.63 5.74 -3.81
C ILE A 215 13.03 6.83 -2.83
N GLY A 216 14.15 7.51 -3.11
CA GLY A 216 14.67 8.58 -2.25
C GLY A 216 13.57 9.57 -1.84
N ASP A 217 13.51 9.85 -0.54
CA ASP A 217 12.69 10.92 0.01
C ASP A 217 13.20 12.24 -0.60
N ASP A 218 12.30 13.19 -0.90
CA ASP A 218 12.73 14.47 -1.46
C ASP A 218 13.80 15.09 -0.55
N GLU A 219 14.90 15.54 -1.16
CA GLU A 219 15.96 16.29 -0.49
C GLU A 219 15.30 17.37 0.37
N ALA A 220 15.56 17.31 1.68
CA ALA A 220 15.24 18.30 2.70
C ALA A 220 14.02 19.18 2.34
N GLN A 221 12.81 18.66 2.58
CA GLN A 221 11.60 19.49 2.59
C GLN A 221 11.91 20.77 3.38
N SER A 222 11.75 21.92 2.74
CA SER A 222 11.87 23.20 3.44
C SER A 222 10.93 23.19 4.65
N PRO A 223 11.20 23.96 5.71
CA PRO A 223 10.30 24.03 6.87
C PRO A 223 8.84 24.31 6.48
N ASP A 224 8.63 25.06 5.41
CA ASP A 224 7.30 25.35 4.85
C ASP A 224 6.66 24.15 4.15
N GLU A 225 7.44 23.33 3.45
CA GLU A 225 6.95 22.08 2.85
C GLU A 225 6.64 21.02 3.91
N GLN A 226 7.44 20.92 4.97
CA GLN A 226 7.13 20.06 6.11
C GLN A 226 5.85 20.52 6.83
N LEU A 227 5.70 21.83 7.03
CA LEU A 227 4.49 22.39 7.60
C LEU A 227 3.27 22.11 6.70
N ALA A 228 3.41 22.28 5.39
CA ALA A 228 2.37 21.96 4.42
C ALA A 228 2.04 20.46 4.40
N GLU A 229 3.02 19.57 4.60
CA GLU A 229 2.83 18.14 4.77
C GLU A 229 1.98 17.87 6.03
N TYR A 230 2.31 18.47 7.19
CA TYR A 230 1.53 18.29 8.41
C TYR A 230 0.08 18.80 8.29
N TRP A 231 -0.15 19.91 7.56
CA TRP A 231 -1.50 20.39 7.28
C TRP A 231 -2.25 19.50 6.28
N ARG A 232 -1.57 18.94 5.27
CA ARG A 232 -2.15 17.93 4.38
C ARG A 232 -2.50 16.66 5.13
N GLU A 233 -1.65 16.21 6.05
CA GLU A 233 -1.89 15.07 6.93
C GLU A 233 -3.15 15.30 7.75
N LEU A 234 -3.25 16.46 8.40
CA LEU A 234 -4.41 16.84 9.20
C LEU A 234 -5.70 16.98 8.38
N TRP A 235 -5.61 17.38 7.10
CA TRP A 235 -6.78 17.48 6.22
C TRP A 235 -7.24 16.12 5.67
N GLN A 236 -6.31 15.25 5.29
CA GLN A 236 -6.59 13.97 4.63
C GLN A 236 -7.04 12.89 5.61
N ASP A 237 -6.42 12.81 6.79
CA ASP A 237 -6.83 11.87 7.82
C ASP A 237 -8.14 12.36 8.48
N ALA A 238 -9.07 11.44 8.73
CA ALA A 238 -10.27 11.77 9.49
C ALA A 238 -9.84 12.12 10.92
N LEU A 239 -9.86 13.41 11.24
CA LEU A 239 -9.56 13.97 12.55
C LEU A 239 -10.27 13.17 13.65
N GLU A 240 -9.50 12.46 14.48
CA GLU A 240 -9.98 12.05 15.80
C GLU A 240 -9.74 13.22 16.77
N GLU A 241 -10.58 13.39 17.79
CA GLU A 241 -10.52 14.55 18.72
C GLU A 241 -9.17 14.67 19.49
N ASP A 242 -8.34 13.63 19.43
CA ASP A 242 -7.05 13.51 20.12
C ASP A 242 -5.83 13.53 19.17
N ASP A 243 -6.00 14.02 17.93
CA ASP A 243 -4.93 14.00 16.93
C ASP A 243 -3.80 14.98 17.30
N ALA A 244 -2.71 14.44 17.82
CA ALA A 244 -1.50 15.15 18.23
C ALA A 244 -0.62 15.52 17.02
N SER A 245 -1.21 16.13 16.00
CA SER A 245 -0.48 16.54 14.81
C SER A 245 0.59 17.58 15.17
N PRO A 246 1.84 17.42 14.68
CA PRO A 246 2.89 18.42 14.82
C PRO A 246 2.49 19.81 14.29
N ALA A 247 1.56 19.88 13.33
CA ALA A 247 1.01 21.16 12.84
C ALA A 247 0.37 21.99 13.96
N LEU A 248 -0.25 21.34 14.96
CA LEU A 248 -0.98 22.02 16.04
C LEU A 248 -0.18 22.05 17.35
N ALA A 249 1.08 21.63 17.34
CA ALA A 249 1.92 21.56 18.55
C ALA A 249 2.18 22.94 19.17
N HIS A 250 2.13 24.01 18.37
CA HIS A 250 2.30 25.39 18.83
C HIS A 250 1.03 26.00 19.42
N LEU A 251 -0.12 25.33 19.31
CA LEU A 251 -1.41 25.80 19.81
C LEU A 251 -1.71 25.21 21.19
N ASN A 252 -2.40 25.99 22.03
CA ASN A 252 -2.98 25.49 23.28
C ASN A 252 -4.17 24.56 22.98
N ASP A 253 -4.62 23.81 23.98
CA ASP A 253 -5.67 22.79 23.80
C ASP A 253 -7.02 23.36 23.33
N ALA A 254 -7.36 24.59 23.74
CA ALA A 254 -8.62 25.23 23.34
C ALA A 254 -8.60 25.64 21.85
N ASP A 255 -7.49 26.21 21.40
CA ASP A 255 -7.28 26.60 20.01
C ASP A 255 -7.14 25.37 19.11
N ARG A 256 -6.46 24.31 19.59
CA ARG A 256 -6.34 23.02 18.89
C ARG A 256 -7.71 22.42 18.60
N ARG A 257 -8.58 22.33 19.62
CA ARG A 257 -9.96 21.83 19.46
C ARG A 257 -10.77 22.68 18.49
N SER A 258 -10.60 24.00 18.54
CA SER A 258 -11.31 24.92 17.65
C SER A 258 -10.90 24.74 16.18
N VAL A 259 -9.59 24.57 15.91
CA VAL A 259 -9.07 24.30 14.57
C VAL A 259 -9.54 22.95 14.03
N LEU A 260 -9.49 21.90 14.86
CA LEU A 260 -9.99 20.57 14.48
C LEU A 260 -11.49 20.59 14.16
N ALA A 261 -12.30 21.28 14.97
CA ALA A 261 -13.73 21.45 14.73
C ALA A 261 -14.02 22.20 13.42
N LEU A 262 -13.30 23.30 13.15
CA LEU A 262 -13.43 24.08 11.91
C LEU A 262 -13.13 23.23 10.67
N ILE A 263 -12.07 22.43 10.72
CA ILE A 263 -11.67 21.57 9.60
C ILE A 263 -12.69 20.44 9.38
N ALA A 264 -13.17 19.82 10.45
CA ALA A 264 -14.20 18.79 10.39
C ALA A 264 -15.53 19.33 9.82
N ASP A 265 -15.94 20.53 10.26
CA ASP A 265 -17.16 21.17 9.78
C ASP A 265 -17.05 21.61 8.33
N PHE A 266 -15.90 22.19 7.93
CA PHE A 266 -15.65 22.57 6.54
C PHE A 266 -15.67 21.34 5.60
N ARG A 267 -15.13 20.20 6.05
CA ARG A 267 -15.17 18.94 5.30
C ARG A 267 -16.61 18.41 5.14
N LYS A 268 -17.42 18.44 6.21
CA LYS A 268 -18.86 18.11 6.13
C LYS A 268 -19.62 19.04 5.20
N GLU A 269 -19.24 20.32 5.16
CA GLU A 269 -19.85 21.30 4.27
C GLU A 269 -19.52 21.02 2.79
N LEU A 270 -18.27 20.64 2.50
CA LEU A 270 -17.84 20.24 1.16
C LEU A 270 -18.58 18.98 0.67
N ASP A 271 -18.78 17.99 1.54
CA ASP A 271 -19.54 16.78 1.22
C ASP A 271 -21.03 17.08 0.91
N ARG A 272 -21.59 18.14 1.50
CA ARG A 272 -22.96 18.60 1.25
C ARG A 272 -23.09 19.47 0.00
N ARG A 273 -22.00 20.05 -0.50
CA ARG A 273 -22.01 20.87 -1.72
C ARG A 273 -21.90 19.96 -2.94
N THR A 274 -23.04 19.52 -3.47
CA THR A 274 -23.09 18.95 -4.83
C THR A 274 -22.50 19.92 -5.84
N ILE A 275 -21.49 19.50 -6.60
CA ILE A 275 -20.90 20.29 -7.68
C ILE A 275 -22.01 20.66 -8.67
N GLY A 276 -22.42 21.92 -8.64
CA GLY A 276 -23.41 22.46 -9.57
C GLY A 276 -22.92 22.40 -11.02
N PRO A 277 -23.82 22.43 -12.01
CA PRO A 277 -23.49 22.26 -13.43
C PRO A 277 -22.49 23.27 -14.03
N ARG A 278 -22.14 24.34 -13.29
CA ARG A 278 -21.07 25.28 -13.66
C ARG A 278 -19.66 24.80 -13.26
N GLY A 279 -19.51 24.08 -12.15
CA GLY A 279 -18.21 23.54 -11.72
C GLY A 279 -17.67 22.45 -12.66
N ARG A 280 -18.56 21.69 -13.31
CA ARG A 280 -18.20 20.69 -14.32
C ARG A 280 -17.58 21.27 -15.60
N ARG A 281 -17.81 22.55 -15.91
CA ARG A 281 -17.27 23.19 -17.13
C ARG A 281 -15.89 23.81 -16.96
N CYS A 282 -15.44 24.06 -15.73
CA CYS A 282 -14.09 24.62 -15.49
C CYS A 282 -12.97 23.58 -15.50
N TRP A 283 -13.29 22.28 -15.55
CA TRP A 283 -12.30 21.20 -15.63
C TRP A 283 -12.01 20.74 -17.07
N ILE A 284 -12.68 21.31 -18.07
CA ILE A 284 -12.51 20.98 -19.51
C ILE A 284 -11.96 22.20 -20.28
N SER A 285 -11.11 23.00 -19.65
CA SER A 285 -10.37 24.08 -20.32
C SER A 285 -8.94 24.12 -19.85
#